data_AF-C0PMB4-F1
#
_entry.id   AF-C0PMB4-F1
#
_cell.length_a   1.000
_cell.length_b   1.000
_cell.length_c   1.000
_cell.angle_alpha   90.00
_cell.angle_beta   90.00
_cell.angle_gamma   90.00
#
_symmetry.space_group_name_H-M   'P 1'
#
loop_
_entity.id
_entity.type
_entity.pdbx_description
1 polymer ?
#
loop_
_entity_poly.entity_id
_entity_poly.type
_entity_poly.pdbx_seq_one_letter_code
_entity_poly.pdbx_strand_id
1 'polypeptide(L)'
;MEPAAGRRARCLLLPLLVGALALALAGAATATAWPHPHGGAAGLGHGAGAAAAGAGRPGGAERWYRDLALRRMESVRSSFGARRDLATIHSGSLRASDDFPTDRYLIELSAAKSGRSYDYEYATLRDLMLDCSYRGGGVAVVDSLRVAVDNCYVAHFASDGVAVRGGHETLIRNTYLGQHMTAGGDPGERGFTGTAIRLDGNDNSVSDVVIFSAATGIMVTAPANSISGVHCYNKATGFGGTGIHLKIPGLTQAWISNCYMDYTSIVAEDPVLLHVSGSFFLGDANVVLKAVSGVARGVQVVGNIFSGRDKGVDIVQLDGAFATVDQVYVQQNSATGMTVRSTSARASLEGNGTSWTLDFSPVLLFPDRIGHVQYSLVAGDEFPGHTLRNVSGNQVVVATDKAVSATVHVLVDQNSD
;
A
#
# COMPACT_ATOMS: atom_id res chain seq x y z
N MET A 1 6.69 -64.08 -40.87
CA MET A 1 7.71 -64.61 -39.93
C MET A 1 7.24 -64.29 -38.53
N GLU A 2 7.08 -65.32 -37.72
CA GLU A 2 7.16 -65.30 -36.25
C GLU A 2 8.29 -66.30 -35.88
N PRO A 3 8.76 -66.45 -34.61
CA PRO A 3 8.22 -65.91 -33.36
C PRO A 3 9.25 -65.29 -32.39
N ALA A 4 8.76 -64.65 -31.31
CA ALA A 4 9.30 -64.69 -29.93
C ALA A 4 8.35 -63.89 -29.01
N ALA A 5 7.45 -64.50 -28.22
CA ALA A 5 7.74 -65.09 -26.91
C ALA A 5 8.66 -64.22 -26.00
N GLY A 6 8.28 -63.68 -24.84
CA GLY A 6 7.01 -63.71 -24.10
C GLY A 6 7.24 -63.94 -22.60
N ARG A 7 6.47 -63.28 -21.71
CA ARG A 7 6.19 -63.73 -20.32
C ARG A 7 5.08 -62.91 -19.65
N ARG A 8 4.16 -63.61 -18.96
CA ARG A 8 3.12 -63.06 -18.06
C ARG A 8 3.44 -63.42 -16.61
N ALA A 9 3.19 -62.51 -15.67
CA ALA A 9 2.77 -62.78 -14.29
C ALA A 9 2.21 -61.45 -13.73
N ARG A 10 0.89 -61.28 -13.54
CA ARG A 10 0.00 -61.80 -12.48
C ARG A 10 0.09 -61.04 -11.15
N CYS A 11 -1.02 -60.34 -10.88
CA CYS A 11 -1.59 -59.80 -9.64
C CYS A 11 -1.01 -60.24 -8.29
N LEU A 12 -0.99 -59.28 -7.36
CA LEU A 12 -1.52 -59.45 -6.00
C LEU A 12 -2.14 -58.12 -5.50
N LEU A 13 -3.10 -58.22 -4.57
CA LEU A 13 -4.00 -57.16 -4.11
C LEU A 13 -3.84 -56.93 -2.59
N LEU A 14 -4.02 -55.67 -2.15
CA LEU A 14 -4.45 -55.23 -0.80
C LEU A 14 -3.50 -55.55 0.42
N PRO A 15 -3.73 -54.96 1.63
CA PRO A 15 -4.65 -53.88 2.03
C PRO A 15 -4.03 -52.74 2.92
N LEU A 16 -4.93 -51.84 3.36
CA LEU A 16 -4.79 -50.73 4.32
C LEU A 16 -4.10 -51.01 5.68
N LEU A 17 -3.53 -49.94 6.26
CA LEU A 17 -3.66 -49.50 7.67
C LEU A 17 -3.22 -48.01 7.74
N VAL A 18 -4.13 -47.04 7.90
CA VAL A 18 -4.68 -46.50 9.17
C VAL A 18 -3.60 -46.01 10.13
N GLY A 19 -3.59 -44.69 10.37
CA GLY A 19 -2.65 -44.01 11.26
C GLY A 19 -3.11 -42.60 11.61
N ALA A 20 -4.28 -42.48 12.23
CA ALA A 20 -4.72 -41.21 12.81
C ALA A 20 -3.90 -40.91 14.07
N LEU A 21 -3.40 -39.67 14.20
CA LEU A 21 -2.86 -39.18 15.47
C LEU A 21 -3.47 -37.82 15.80
N ALA A 22 -4.61 -37.87 16.50
CA ALA A 22 -5.05 -36.75 17.31
C ALA A 22 -4.31 -36.83 18.66
N LEU A 23 -3.58 -35.78 19.01
CA LEU A 23 -3.24 -35.51 20.40
C LEU A 23 -3.28 -34.01 20.67
N ALA A 24 -4.43 -33.56 21.16
CA ALA A 24 -4.50 -32.29 21.86
C ALA A 24 -4.09 -32.51 23.32
N LEU A 25 -3.20 -31.66 23.84
CA LEU A 25 -3.54 -30.77 24.96
C LEU A 25 -2.37 -29.87 25.39
N ALA A 26 -2.71 -28.59 25.57
CA ALA A 26 -2.23 -27.66 26.58
C ALA A 26 -0.73 -27.61 26.93
N GLY A 27 -0.05 -26.60 26.42
CA GLY A 27 1.17 -26.04 26.99
C GLY A 27 1.23 -24.55 26.67
N ALA A 28 0.95 -23.68 27.65
CA ALA A 28 0.86 -22.24 27.43
C ALA A 28 2.23 -21.64 27.06
N ALA A 29 2.38 -21.20 25.82
CA ALA A 29 3.50 -20.38 25.38
C ALA A 29 2.98 -18.95 25.18
N THR A 30 3.17 -18.10 26.19
CA THR A 30 2.92 -16.66 26.08
C THR A 30 3.87 -16.07 25.05
N ALA A 31 3.36 -15.72 23.86
CA ALA A 31 4.11 -14.94 22.90
C ALA A 31 4.43 -13.58 23.52
N THR A 32 5.70 -13.34 23.84
CA THR A 32 6.17 -12.11 24.47
C THR A 32 6.08 -10.96 23.48
N ALA A 33 5.02 -10.17 23.58
CA ALA A 33 4.95 -8.86 22.96
C ALA A 33 6.16 -8.03 23.43
N TRP A 34 6.77 -7.28 22.51
CA TRP A 34 7.86 -6.37 22.85
C TRP A 34 7.31 -5.25 23.74
N PRO A 35 7.94 -4.96 24.90
CA PRO A 35 7.40 -3.98 25.83
C PRO A 35 7.68 -2.54 25.35
N HIS A 36 6.63 -1.78 25.05
CA HIS A 36 6.71 -0.33 24.94
C HIS A 36 6.84 0.28 26.36
N PRO A 37 7.82 1.17 26.63
CA PRO A 37 7.97 1.77 27.95
C PRO A 37 7.03 2.98 28.14
N HIS A 38 6.14 2.89 29.12
CA HIS A 38 5.41 4.05 29.64
C HIS A 38 6.16 4.73 30.80
N GLY A 39 6.44 6.03 30.65
CA GLY A 39 6.39 7.05 31.71
C GLY A 39 7.32 6.95 32.95
N GLY A 40 8.20 7.95 33.13
CA GLY A 40 8.91 8.22 34.40
C GLY A 40 9.82 9.45 34.28
N ALA A 41 9.74 10.39 35.23
CA ALA A 41 10.29 11.74 35.10
C ALA A 41 11.55 12.02 35.95
N ALA A 42 12.16 13.19 35.66
CA ALA A 42 13.10 13.99 36.47
C ALA A 42 14.60 13.65 36.45
N GLY A 43 15.43 14.71 36.28
CA GLY A 43 16.90 14.66 36.39
C GLY A 43 17.61 15.84 35.75
N LEU A 44 17.77 16.96 36.47
CA LEU A 44 18.57 18.14 36.04
C LEU A 44 20.08 17.90 36.23
N GLY A 45 20.92 18.52 35.40
CA GLY A 45 22.38 18.53 35.61
C GLY A 45 23.16 19.39 34.61
N HIS A 46 23.59 20.59 35.02
CA HIS A 46 24.51 21.46 34.27
C HIS A 46 25.96 20.98 34.34
N GLY A 47 26.78 21.30 33.33
CA GLY A 47 28.24 21.19 33.40
C GLY A 47 28.93 21.79 32.18
N ALA A 48 29.43 23.03 32.29
CA ALA A 48 30.23 23.68 31.25
C ALA A 48 31.74 23.51 31.51
N GLY A 49 32.54 23.47 30.44
CA GLY A 49 34.00 23.46 30.50
C GLY A 49 34.60 23.78 29.12
N ALA A 50 35.58 24.69 29.06
CA ALA A 50 36.09 25.27 27.82
C ALA A 50 37.64 25.33 27.79
N ALA A 51 38.21 25.68 26.61
CA ALA A 51 39.64 25.91 26.32
C ALA A 51 40.54 24.63 26.37
N ALA A 52 41.72 24.50 25.75
CA ALA A 52 42.43 25.18 24.63
C ALA A 52 43.76 24.38 24.36
N ALA A 53 44.47 24.43 23.24
CA ALA A 53 44.22 24.82 21.84
C ALA A 53 45.41 24.32 20.97
N GLY A 54 45.31 24.24 19.63
CA GLY A 54 46.42 23.77 18.77
C GLY A 54 46.26 24.09 17.29
N ALA A 55 47.29 24.68 16.67
CA ALA A 55 47.22 25.23 15.32
C ALA A 55 47.91 24.36 14.25
N GLY A 56 47.28 24.25 13.07
CA GLY A 56 47.89 23.70 11.86
C GLY A 56 47.07 24.13 10.64
N ARG A 57 47.67 24.83 9.68
CA ARG A 57 47.02 25.24 8.41
C ARG A 57 47.12 24.10 7.37
N PRO A 58 46.11 23.98 6.50
CA PRO A 58 46.32 24.42 5.11
C PRO A 58 45.27 25.45 4.66
N GLY A 59 45.48 26.05 3.48
CA GLY A 59 44.71 27.23 3.04
C GLY A 59 43.60 26.95 2.02
N GLY A 60 42.77 27.96 1.77
CA GLY A 60 41.89 28.04 0.60
C GLY A 60 40.41 27.76 0.89
N ALA A 61 40.04 26.49 1.00
CA ALA A 61 38.64 26.06 0.94
C ALA A 61 37.81 26.28 2.23
N GLU A 62 38.43 26.22 3.42
CA GLU A 62 37.70 26.26 4.70
C GLU A 62 37.03 27.62 5.03
N ARG A 63 37.43 28.72 4.38
CA ARG A 63 36.82 30.03 4.66
C ARG A 63 35.40 30.19 4.13
N TRP A 64 34.97 29.35 3.18
CA TRP A 64 33.57 29.34 2.70
C TRP A 64 32.61 28.56 3.61
N TYR A 65 33.11 27.63 4.42
CA TYR A 65 32.28 26.76 5.25
C TYR A 65 31.93 27.33 6.64
N ARG A 66 32.62 28.37 7.11
CA ARG A 66 32.33 28.98 8.43
C ARG A 66 31.22 30.04 8.43
N ASP A 67 30.96 30.71 7.32
CA ASP A 67 29.94 31.77 7.25
C ASP A 67 28.50 31.22 7.05
N LEU A 68 28.34 29.97 6.60
CA LEU A 68 27.02 29.35 6.46
C LEU A 68 26.40 28.93 7.81
N ALA A 69 27.21 28.75 8.85
CA ALA A 69 26.75 28.20 10.14
C ALA A 69 26.03 29.21 11.05
N LEU A 70 26.01 30.51 10.70
CA LEU A 70 25.51 31.58 11.58
C LEU A 70 24.67 32.66 10.88
N ARG A 71 24.21 32.44 9.63
CA ARG A 71 23.35 33.41 8.92
C ARG A 71 22.18 32.74 8.22
N ARG A 72 20.99 32.96 8.81
CA ARG A 72 19.67 33.14 8.17
C ARG A 72 19.59 32.67 6.71
N MET A 73 19.30 31.38 6.52
CA MET A 73 19.14 30.77 5.19
C MET A 73 17.71 30.98 4.68
N GLU A 74 17.53 31.95 3.79
CA GLU A 74 16.43 31.91 2.83
C GLU A 74 16.61 30.68 1.92
N SER A 75 15.50 30.05 1.50
CA SER A 75 15.44 28.80 0.71
C SER A 75 16.56 28.69 -0.34
N VAL A 76 17.22 27.52 -0.42
CA VAL A 76 18.30 27.24 -1.38
C VAL A 76 17.73 27.11 -2.79
N ARG A 77 17.45 28.25 -3.41
CA ARG A 77 17.23 28.37 -4.85
C ARG A 77 18.58 28.30 -5.55
N SER A 78 18.98 27.10 -5.91
CA SER A 78 20.13 26.88 -6.77
C SER A 78 19.86 27.44 -8.17
N SER A 79 20.43 28.62 -8.46
CA SER A 79 20.50 29.19 -9.80
C SER A 79 21.53 28.44 -10.66
N PHE A 80 21.29 27.15 -10.87
CA PHE A 80 22.05 26.36 -11.85
C PHE A 80 21.84 27.00 -13.22
N GLY A 81 22.93 27.53 -13.79
CA GLY A 81 22.92 28.18 -15.10
C GLY A 81 22.43 27.21 -16.17
N ALA A 82 21.72 27.74 -17.18
CA ALA A 82 20.89 26.95 -18.09
C ALA A 82 21.65 25.96 -19.02
N ARG A 83 22.10 24.83 -18.48
CA ARG A 83 22.62 23.65 -19.21
C ARG A 83 22.14 22.34 -18.55
N ARG A 84 22.24 21.24 -19.30
CA ARG A 84 21.75 19.88 -18.95
C ARG A 84 22.71 19.17 -17.99
N ASP A 85 23.15 19.87 -16.95
CA ASP A 85 24.31 19.47 -16.19
C ASP A 85 23.87 18.70 -14.93
N LEU A 86 24.32 17.45 -14.83
CA LEU A 86 24.11 16.50 -13.73
C LEU A 86 24.29 17.19 -12.35
N ALA A 87 23.18 17.59 -11.73
CA ALA A 87 23.18 18.30 -10.45
C ALA A 87 23.00 17.30 -9.30
N THR A 88 24.10 16.91 -8.66
CA THR A 88 24.06 16.05 -7.47
C THR A 88 24.25 16.88 -6.20
N ILE A 89 23.18 17.02 -5.40
CA ILE A 89 23.25 17.52 -4.02
C ILE A 89 23.34 16.29 -3.13
N HIS A 90 24.44 16.12 -2.41
CA HIS A 90 24.64 14.95 -1.56
C HIS A 90 25.24 15.27 -0.20
N SER A 91 24.87 14.44 0.78
CA SER A 91 25.44 14.41 2.14
C SER A 91 25.16 15.66 3.00
N GLY A 92 25.06 15.44 4.31
CA GLY A 92 24.91 16.52 5.29
C GLY A 92 23.45 16.88 5.60
N SER A 93 23.26 18.03 6.26
CA SER A 93 21.98 18.38 6.87
C SER A 93 21.56 19.82 6.54
N LEU A 94 20.28 20.00 6.20
CA LEU A 94 19.62 21.31 6.14
C LEU A 94 18.53 21.37 7.21
N ARG A 95 18.43 22.52 7.88
CA ARG A 95 17.37 22.80 8.85
C ARG A 95 16.72 24.15 8.57
N ALA A 96 15.39 24.20 8.57
CA ALA A 96 14.64 25.44 8.46
C ALA A 96 14.88 26.33 9.68
N SER A 97 15.12 27.62 9.46
CA SER A 97 15.14 28.63 10.52
C SER A 97 13.74 28.90 11.07
N ASP A 98 13.66 29.49 12.26
CA ASP A 98 12.39 29.84 12.90
C ASP A 98 11.53 30.81 12.07
N ASP A 99 12.15 31.55 11.13
CA ASP A 99 11.52 32.48 10.20
C ASP A 99 11.37 31.95 8.75
N PHE A 100 11.69 30.68 8.50
CA PHE A 100 11.57 30.07 7.16
C PHE A 100 10.13 30.15 6.60
N PRO A 101 9.89 30.42 5.31
CA PRO A 101 8.52 30.54 4.78
C PRO A 101 7.70 29.24 4.94
N THR A 102 6.43 29.36 5.32
CA THR A 102 5.54 28.20 5.55
C THR A 102 5.01 27.55 4.27
N ASP A 103 5.25 28.18 3.13
CA ASP A 103 4.76 27.85 1.78
C ASP A 103 5.88 27.41 0.82
N ARG A 104 7.10 27.18 1.33
CA ARG A 104 8.31 26.86 0.54
C ARG A 104 8.94 25.54 0.98
N TYR A 105 9.95 25.10 0.22
CA TYR A 105 10.66 23.85 0.46
C TYR A 105 12.15 24.12 0.74
N LEU A 106 12.78 23.30 1.58
CA LEU A 106 14.22 23.41 1.88
C LEU A 106 15.06 23.28 0.62
N ILE A 107 14.68 22.36 -0.26
CA ILE A 107 15.22 22.21 -1.62
C ILE A 107 14.06 22.33 -2.62
N GLU A 108 14.19 23.21 -3.60
CA GLU A 108 13.17 23.46 -4.62
C GLU A 108 13.81 23.44 -6.01
N LEU A 109 13.56 22.37 -6.78
CA LEU A 109 13.88 22.30 -8.20
C LEU A 109 12.71 22.91 -8.98
N SER A 110 12.72 24.24 -9.12
CA SER A 110 11.73 25.01 -9.90
C SER A 110 12.40 26.20 -10.60
N ALA A 111 11.96 26.54 -11.80
CA ALA A 111 12.41 27.74 -12.51
C ALA A 111 11.24 28.65 -12.88
N ALA A 112 11.55 29.89 -13.27
CA ALA A 112 10.57 30.74 -13.94
C ALA A 112 10.37 30.24 -15.37
N LYS A 113 9.11 30.08 -15.80
CA LYS A 113 8.70 29.51 -17.10
C LYS A 113 9.72 29.73 -18.22
N SER A 114 10.51 28.70 -18.49
CA SER A 114 11.70 28.77 -19.35
C SER A 114 11.39 28.60 -20.85
N GLY A 115 10.12 28.34 -21.20
CA GLY A 115 9.70 27.95 -22.55
C GLY A 115 10.12 26.53 -22.95
N ARG A 116 10.75 25.78 -22.04
CA ARG A 116 11.15 24.38 -22.21
C ARG A 116 10.03 23.44 -21.77
N SER A 117 10.12 22.18 -22.20
CA SER A 117 9.26 21.10 -21.70
C SER A 117 9.57 20.72 -20.25
N TYR A 118 10.84 20.84 -19.84
CA TYR A 118 11.31 20.58 -18.48
C TYR A 118 12.34 21.63 -18.05
N ASP A 119 12.31 22.02 -16.78
CA ASP A 119 13.21 23.01 -16.20
C ASP A 119 14.54 22.38 -15.72
N TYR A 120 14.50 21.18 -15.13
CA TYR A 120 15.66 20.39 -14.72
C TYR A 120 15.62 18.97 -15.30
N GLU A 121 16.79 18.44 -15.68
CA GLU A 121 16.98 17.05 -16.08
C GLU A 121 18.13 16.42 -15.26
N TYR A 122 18.04 15.13 -14.91
CA TYR A 122 19.11 14.33 -14.27
C TYR A 122 19.61 14.84 -12.90
N ALA A 123 18.78 15.53 -12.12
CA ALA A 123 19.15 15.95 -10.77
C ALA A 123 19.11 14.77 -9.78
N THR A 124 20.01 14.75 -8.79
CA THR A 124 20.02 13.76 -7.71
C THR A 124 20.17 14.46 -6.36
N LEU A 125 19.23 14.22 -5.45
CA LEU A 125 19.28 14.62 -4.05
C LEU A 125 19.52 13.34 -3.24
N ARG A 126 20.64 13.22 -2.52
CA ARG A 126 20.96 11.97 -1.82
C ARG A 126 21.70 12.08 -0.48
N ASP A 127 21.47 11.11 0.41
CA ASP A 127 22.16 11.03 1.70
C ASP A 127 21.96 12.30 2.59
N LEU A 128 20.80 12.96 2.46
CA LEU A 128 20.49 14.26 3.10
C LEU A 128 19.59 14.10 4.32
N MET A 129 19.89 14.84 5.40
CA MET A 129 18.96 15.09 6.50
C MET A 129 18.26 16.45 6.28
N LEU A 130 16.93 16.46 6.17
CA LEU A 130 16.12 17.66 5.95
C LEU A 130 15.16 17.86 7.13
N ASP A 131 15.48 18.79 8.02
CA ASP A 131 14.65 19.14 9.19
C ASP A 131 13.86 20.43 8.90
N CYS A 132 12.58 20.30 8.57
CA CYS A 132 11.77 21.45 8.15
C CYS A 132 11.25 22.29 9.33
N SER A 133 11.62 21.98 10.58
CA SER A 133 11.25 22.75 11.80
C SER A 133 9.75 23.08 11.94
N TYR A 134 8.85 22.23 11.43
CA TYR A 134 7.39 22.44 11.32
C TYR A 134 6.99 23.63 10.45
N ARG A 135 7.78 23.93 9.40
CA ARG A 135 7.57 25.04 8.46
C ARG A 135 7.83 24.58 7.02
N GLY A 136 6.86 24.78 6.12
CA GLY A 136 7.01 24.41 4.72
C GLY A 136 7.18 22.91 4.51
N GLY A 137 7.96 22.53 3.49
CA GLY A 137 8.23 21.14 3.12
C GLY A 137 9.73 20.83 2.91
N GLY A 138 10.04 19.56 2.69
CA GLY A 138 11.42 19.10 2.49
C GLY A 138 11.94 19.38 1.09
N VAL A 139 11.41 18.64 0.12
CA VAL A 139 11.81 18.72 -1.30
C VAL A 139 10.59 19.05 -2.17
N ALA A 140 10.76 19.97 -3.14
CA ALA A 140 9.86 20.08 -4.28
C ALA A 140 10.62 19.84 -5.59
N VAL A 141 10.03 19.01 -6.45
CA VAL A 141 10.46 18.74 -7.82
C VAL A 141 9.34 19.23 -8.74
N VAL A 142 9.60 20.25 -9.55
CA VAL A 142 8.59 20.90 -10.41
C VAL A 142 9.03 20.81 -11.86
N ASP A 143 8.14 20.37 -12.75
CA ASP A 143 8.31 20.31 -14.21
C ASP A 143 9.71 19.79 -14.63
N SER A 144 10.15 18.69 -14.01
CA SER A 144 11.50 18.13 -14.15
C SER A 144 11.49 16.69 -14.65
N LEU A 145 12.61 16.23 -15.20
CA LEU A 145 12.75 14.90 -15.81
C LEU A 145 13.91 14.12 -15.15
N ARG A 146 13.70 12.83 -14.85
CA ARG A 146 14.76 11.92 -14.33
C ARG A 146 15.42 12.44 -13.05
N VAL A 147 14.62 12.83 -12.08
CA VAL A 147 15.09 13.32 -10.78
C VAL A 147 15.12 12.18 -9.77
N ALA A 148 16.22 12.02 -9.04
CA ALA A 148 16.31 11.06 -7.94
C ALA A 148 16.28 11.75 -6.58
N VAL A 149 15.47 11.24 -5.65
CA VAL A 149 15.50 11.55 -4.21
C VAL A 149 15.81 10.23 -3.49
N ASP A 150 17.06 10.03 -3.07
CA ASP A 150 17.61 8.73 -2.68
C ASP A 150 18.28 8.75 -1.31
N ASN A 151 17.89 7.87 -0.39
CA ASN A 151 18.50 7.76 0.93
C ASN A 151 18.46 9.07 1.73
N CYS A 152 17.32 9.78 1.67
CA CYS A 152 17.09 11.00 2.45
C CYS A 152 16.36 10.69 3.76
N TYR A 153 16.48 11.59 4.73
CA TYR A 153 15.70 11.59 5.97
C TYR A 153 15.00 12.94 6.09
N VAL A 154 13.68 12.97 5.94
CA VAL A 154 12.89 14.20 5.85
C VAL A 154 11.94 14.31 7.05
N ALA A 155 12.25 15.23 7.94
CA ALA A 155 11.56 15.41 9.22
C ALA A 155 10.82 16.75 9.30
N HIS A 156 9.79 16.81 10.15
CA HIS A 156 9.13 18.04 10.59
C HIS A 156 8.55 18.93 9.47
N PHE A 157 8.09 18.38 8.35
CA PHE A 157 7.37 19.15 7.32
C PHE A 157 5.98 19.58 7.81
N ALA A 158 5.55 20.79 7.47
CA ALA A 158 4.17 21.26 7.71
C ALA A 158 3.25 20.99 6.51
N SER A 159 3.79 21.04 5.28
CA SER A 159 3.08 20.73 4.04
C SER A 159 3.41 19.32 3.55
N ASP A 160 4.44 19.18 2.70
CA ASP A 160 4.85 17.92 2.11
C ASP A 160 6.31 17.57 2.45
N GLY A 161 6.60 16.28 2.70
CA GLY A 161 7.98 15.81 2.81
C GLY A 161 8.71 15.90 1.47
N VAL A 162 8.15 15.26 0.44
CA VAL A 162 8.56 15.38 -0.96
C VAL A 162 7.33 15.64 -1.83
N ALA A 163 7.34 16.73 -2.61
CA ALA A 163 6.30 17.03 -3.61
C ALA A 163 6.86 16.96 -5.03
N VAL A 164 6.21 16.20 -5.90
CA VAL A 164 6.47 16.14 -7.35
C VAL A 164 5.28 16.77 -8.05
N ARG A 165 5.51 17.77 -8.91
CA ARG A 165 4.48 18.56 -9.59
C ARG A 165 4.80 18.67 -11.07
N GLY A 166 3.98 18.06 -11.93
CA GLY A 166 4.34 17.87 -13.34
C GLY A 166 5.61 17.03 -13.48
N GLY A 167 6.27 17.15 -14.63
CA GLY A 167 7.46 16.35 -14.93
C GLY A 167 7.17 14.85 -15.13
N HIS A 168 8.23 14.06 -15.31
CA HIS A 168 8.18 12.60 -15.47
C HIS A 168 9.43 11.94 -14.85
N GLU A 169 9.37 10.63 -14.60
CA GLU A 169 10.53 9.82 -14.21
C GLU A 169 11.22 10.29 -12.91
N THR A 170 10.47 10.85 -11.94
CA THR A 170 11.00 11.10 -10.60
C THR A 170 11.04 9.80 -9.79
N LEU A 171 12.19 9.49 -9.21
CA LEU A 171 12.45 8.28 -8.43
C LEU A 171 12.70 8.66 -6.96
N ILE A 172 11.75 8.35 -6.07
CA ILE A 172 11.90 8.56 -4.62
C ILE A 172 12.18 7.20 -3.98
N ARG A 173 13.37 7.02 -3.41
CA ARG A 173 13.77 5.70 -2.89
C ARG A 173 14.64 5.70 -1.64
N ASN A 174 14.66 4.59 -0.92
CA ASN A 174 15.45 4.37 0.30
C ASN A 174 15.25 5.45 1.40
N THR A 175 14.13 6.17 1.37
CA THR A 175 13.97 7.46 2.08
C THR A 175 13.05 7.30 3.28
N TYR A 176 13.35 8.01 4.37
CA TYR A 176 12.56 8.06 5.60
C TYR A 176 11.85 9.41 5.69
N LEU A 177 10.53 9.41 5.94
CA LEU A 177 9.75 10.65 6.04
C LEU A 177 8.83 10.66 7.26
N GLY A 178 8.82 11.77 8.00
CA GLY A 178 7.85 11.97 9.06
C GLY A 178 7.64 13.41 9.52
N GLN A 179 6.38 13.82 9.68
CA GLN A 179 5.98 15.10 10.26
C GLN A 179 6.42 15.23 11.74
N HIS A 180 6.43 14.12 12.49
CA HIS A 180 6.82 14.04 13.89
C HIS A 180 7.77 12.87 14.14
N MET A 181 8.82 13.07 14.94
CA MET A 181 9.80 12.04 15.28
C MET A 181 9.22 11.01 16.26
N THR A 182 8.50 10.01 15.74
CA THR A 182 7.80 8.99 16.52
C THR A 182 7.91 7.60 15.90
N ALA A 183 7.69 6.57 16.73
CA ALA A 183 7.56 5.16 16.34
C ALA A 183 6.12 4.64 16.53
N GLY A 184 5.13 5.56 16.53
CA GLY A 184 3.72 5.29 16.83
C GLY A 184 3.33 5.65 18.27
N GLY A 185 2.04 5.89 18.50
CA GLY A 185 1.52 6.23 19.83
C GLY A 185 1.81 7.67 20.29
N ASP A 186 2.09 8.57 19.36
CA ASP A 186 2.29 9.99 19.66
C ASP A 186 0.97 10.61 20.18
N PRO A 187 0.94 11.31 21.32
CA PRO A 187 -0.28 11.95 21.83
C PRO A 187 -0.90 12.95 20.85
N GLY A 188 -0.10 13.53 19.96
CA GLY A 188 -0.48 14.44 18.89
C GLY A 188 -0.85 13.76 17.57
N GLU A 189 -0.80 12.44 17.44
CA GLU A 189 -1.02 11.70 16.17
C GLU A 189 -2.34 12.08 15.47
N ARG A 190 -3.41 12.29 16.25
CA ARG A 190 -4.71 12.78 15.75
C ARG A 190 -4.61 14.12 15.02
N GLY A 191 -3.70 14.99 15.46
CA GLY A 191 -3.43 16.32 14.94
C GLY A 191 -2.43 16.37 13.78
N PHE A 192 -1.85 15.25 13.34
CA PHE A 192 -0.99 15.24 12.15
C PHE A 192 -1.80 15.67 10.92
N THR A 193 -1.17 16.51 10.08
CA THR A 193 -1.77 17.20 8.91
C THR A 193 -0.98 17.04 7.61
N GLY A 194 0.32 16.75 7.70
CA GLY A 194 1.22 16.75 6.54
C GLY A 194 0.98 15.60 5.58
N THR A 195 1.50 15.72 4.36
CA THR A 195 1.57 14.64 3.36
C THR A 195 3.03 14.21 3.22
N ALA A 196 3.40 12.95 3.41
CA ALA A 196 4.83 12.62 3.31
C ALA A 196 5.34 12.69 1.86
N ILE A 197 4.62 12.08 0.91
CA ILE A 197 4.93 12.16 -0.53
C ILE A 197 3.67 12.61 -1.30
N ARG A 198 3.83 13.59 -2.18
CA ARG A 198 2.78 14.06 -3.10
C ARG A 198 3.24 13.86 -4.55
N LEU A 199 2.45 13.15 -5.34
CA LEU A 199 2.66 12.90 -6.77
C LEU A 199 1.54 13.58 -7.58
N ASP A 200 1.79 14.83 -7.97
CA ASP A 200 0.97 15.62 -8.90
C ASP A 200 1.61 15.62 -10.31
N GLY A 201 2.25 14.51 -10.69
CA GLY A 201 2.84 14.23 -12.01
C GLY A 201 2.80 12.72 -12.30
N ASN A 202 2.97 12.33 -13.55
CA ASN A 202 2.91 10.92 -13.98
C ASN A 202 4.29 10.30 -14.18
N ASP A 203 4.32 8.97 -14.38
CA ASP A 203 5.52 8.17 -14.65
C ASP A 203 6.59 8.24 -13.53
N ASN A 204 6.17 8.46 -12.28
CA ASN A 204 7.07 8.49 -11.12
C ASN A 204 7.06 7.15 -10.38
N SER A 205 8.14 6.89 -9.63
CA SER A 205 8.32 5.67 -8.84
C SER A 205 8.67 6.01 -7.40
N VAL A 206 8.02 5.34 -6.45
CA VAL A 206 8.38 5.32 -5.04
C VAL A 206 8.81 3.90 -4.68
N SER A 207 10.04 3.69 -4.21
CA SER A 207 10.53 2.36 -3.81
C SER A 207 11.23 2.36 -2.45
N ASP A 208 10.97 1.37 -1.60
CA ASP A 208 11.77 1.15 -0.38
C ASP A 208 11.77 2.36 0.58
N VAL A 209 10.59 2.96 0.76
CA VAL A 209 10.38 4.18 1.56
C VAL A 209 9.70 3.86 2.88
N VAL A 210 10.12 4.51 3.97
CA VAL A 210 9.49 4.39 5.28
C VAL A 210 8.81 5.72 5.66
N ILE A 211 7.51 5.67 5.90
CA ILE A 211 6.71 6.83 6.30
C ILE A 211 6.20 6.62 7.72
N PHE A 212 6.85 7.30 8.66
CA PHE A 212 6.67 7.08 10.10
C PHE A 212 5.73 8.09 10.77
N SER A 213 5.39 9.20 10.11
CA SER A 213 4.34 10.12 10.59
C SER A 213 3.84 11.10 9.52
N ALA A 214 2.53 11.17 9.27
CA ALA A 214 1.87 12.11 8.36
C ALA A 214 0.35 11.88 8.40
N ALA A 215 -0.47 12.87 8.04
CA ALA A 215 -1.90 12.63 7.79
C ALA A 215 -2.13 11.70 6.60
N THR A 216 -1.36 11.89 5.53
CA THR A 216 -1.33 11.01 4.36
C THR A 216 0.11 10.56 4.10
N GLY A 217 0.34 9.27 3.93
CA GLY A 217 1.64 8.76 3.51
C GLY A 217 1.97 9.20 2.10
N ILE A 218 1.30 8.62 1.10
CA ILE A 218 1.45 9.00 -0.31
C ILE A 218 0.12 9.51 -0.86
N MET A 219 0.10 10.74 -1.37
CA MET A 219 -1.03 11.33 -2.11
C MET A 219 -0.70 11.29 -3.61
N VAL A 220 -1.55 10.68 -4.42
CA VAL A 220 -1.40 10.60 -5.88
C VAL A 220 -2.58 11.29 -6.55
N THR A 221 -2.30 12.31 -7.36
CA THR A 221 -3.33 13.07 -8.10
C THR A 221 -3.15 13.00 -9.63
N ALA A 222 -2.12 12.30 -10.09
CA ALA A 222 -1.75 12.09 -11.49
C ALA A 222 -1.59 10.58 -11.82
N PRO A 223 -1.79 10.15 -13.07
CA PRO A 223 -1.83 8.73 -13.46
C PRO A 223 -0.43 8.10 -13.53
N ALA A 224 -0.35 6.80 -13.85
CA ALA A 224 0.88 6.11 -14.27
C ALA A 224 2.02 6.12 -13.24
N ASN A 225 1.70 6.05 -11.95
CA ASN A 225 2.68 6.04 -10.86
C ASN A 225 2.87 4.62 -10.27
N SER A 226 4.12 4.27 -9.95
CA SER A 226 4.49 2.99 -9.31
C SER A 226 4.91 3.20 -7.85
N ILE A 227 4.44 2.34 -6.96
CA ILE A 227 4.73 2.39 -5.52
C ILE A 227 5.10 0.98 -5.05
N SER A 228 6.28 0.81 -4.47
CA SER A 228 6.77 -0.51 -4.07
C SER A 228 7.60 -0.49 -2.78
N GLY A 229 7.55 -1.57 -1.98
CA GLY A 229 8.37 -1.67 -0.77
C GLY A 229 8.13 -0.57 0.29
N VAL A 230 6.99 0.12 0.23
CA VAL A 230 6.71 1.25 1.12
C VAL A 230 6.14 0.75 2.45
N HIS A 231 6.71 1.20 3.56
CA HIS A 231 6.16 0.98 4.90
C HIS A 231 5.43 2.25 5.39
N CYS A 232 4.11 2.20 5.47
CA CYS A 232 3.27 3.29 5.98
C CYS A 232 2.73 2.98 7.38
N TYR A 233 3.25 3.68 8.39
CA TYR A 233 2.72 3.71 9.76
C TYR A 233 2.43 5.17 10.20
N ASN A 234 2.02 5.99 9.24
CA ASN A 234 2.07 7.45 9.33
C ASN A 234 1.02 8.09 10.25
N LYS A 235 -0.19 7.54 10.32
CA LYS A 235 -1.29 7.96 11.20
C LYS A 235 -2.38 6.93 11.09
N ALA A 236 -2.78 6.29 12.17
CA ALA A 236 -3.79 5.23 12.13
C ALA A 236 -5.09 5.70 11.45
N THR A 237 -5.70 4.83 10.65
CA THR A 237 -6.97 5.14 9.95
C THR A 237 -8.11 5.45 10.92
N GLY A 238 -8.09 4.90 12.14
CA GLY A 238 -8.99 5.30 13.24
C GLY A 238 -8.87 6.75 13.72
N PHE A 239 -7.82 7.48 13.29
CA PHE A 239 -7.64 8.92 13.50
C PHE A 239 -7.83 9.74 12.21
N GLY A 240 -8.31 9.13 11.13
CA GLY A 240 -8.46 9.74 9.82
C GLY A 240 -7.16 9.84 9.03
N GLY A 241 -6.18 8.97 9.30
CA GLY A 241 -4.97 8.85 8.50
C GLY A 241 -5.11 7.86 7.33
N THR A 242 -4.39 8.15 6.25
CA THR A 242 -4.35 7.32 5.04
C THR A 242 -2.92 6.94 4.71
N GLY A 243 -2.66 5.69 4.34
CA GLY A 243 -1.33 5.23 3.96
C GLY A 243 -0.99 5.64 2.53
N ILE A 244 -1.86 5.27 1.57
CA ILE A 244 -1.76 5.70 0.17
C ILE A 244 -3.15 6.16 -0.29
N HIS A 245 -3.28 7.38 -0.82
CA HIS A 245 -4.52 7.92 -1.38
C HIS A 245 -4.36 8.17 -2.88
N LEU A 246 -5.02 7.37 -3.70
CA LEU A 246 -5.14 7.56 -5.14
C LEU A 246 -6.35 8.46 -5.41
N LYS A 247 -6.12 9.77 -5.34
CA LYS A 247 -7.13 10.82 -5.45
C LYS A 247 -7.24 11.33 -6.89
N ILE A 248 -7.49 10.40 -7.81
CA ILE A 248 -7.58 10.64 -9.24
C ILE A 248 -8.69 9.75 -9.85
N PRO A 249 -9.97 10.12 -9.66
CA PRO A 249 -11.09 9.31 -10.12
C PRO A 249 -11.08 9.08 -11.64
N GLY A 250 -11.27 7.83 -12.04
CA GLY A 250 -11.39 7.40 -13.44
C GLY A 250 -10.07 7.25 -14.21
N LEU A 251 -8.92 7.62 -13.63
CA LEU A 251 -7.64 7.71 -14.35
C LEU A 251 -6.44 7.07 -13.62
N THR A 252 -6.65 6.34 -12.53
CA THR A 252 -5.63 5.85 -11.58
C THR A 252 -4.33 5.32 -12.20
N GLN A 253 -4.40 4.28 -13.04
CA GLN A 253 -3.26 3.69 -13.75
C GLN A 253 -2.05 3.46 -12.82
N ALA A 254 -2.24 2.82 -11.68
CA ALA A 254 -1.22 2.74 -10.62
C ALA A 254 -0.87 1.30 -10.26
N TRP A 255 0.41 1.07 -9.95
CA TRP A 255 0.92 -0.23 -9.53
C TRP A 255 1.48 -0.13 -8.12
N ILE A 256 0.80 -0.74 -7.15
CA ILE A 256 1.22 -0.81 -5.76
C ILE A 256 1.62 -2.25 -5.44
N SER A 257 2.85 -2.48 -4.99
CA SER A 257 3.33 -3.83 -4.70
C SER A 257 4.24 -3.93 -3.48
N ASN A 258 4.21 -5.07 -2.79
CA ASN A 258 5.15 -5.43 -1.71
C ASN A 258 5.25 -4.36 -0.60
N CYS A 259 4.16 -3.62 -0.33
CA CYS A 259 4.11 -2.59 0.70
C CYS A 259 3.75 -3.20 2.06
N TYR A 260 4.09 -2.48 3.14
CA TYR A 260 3.67 -2.79 4.50
C TYR A 260 2.80 -1.66 5.02
N MET A 261 1.52 -1.95 5.20
CA MET A 261 0.49 -0.99 5.60
C MET A 261 0.13 -1.24 7.08
N ASP A 262 0.64 -0.42 7.98
CA ASP A 262 0.51 -0.64 9.44
C ASP A 262 -0.51 0.34 10.03
N TYR A 263 -1.68 -0.18 10.43
CA TYR A 263 -2.88 0.59 10.83
C TYR A 263 -3.39 1.62 9.80
N THR A 264 -2.90 1.61 8.56
CA THR A 264 -3.22 2.60 7.51
C THR A 264 -3.77 1.98 6.24
N SER A 265 -4.86 2.54 5.69
CA SER A 265 -5.48 2.02 4.47
C SER A 265 -4.82 2.53 3.18
N ILE A 266 -4.99 1.76 2.10
CA ILE A 266 -4.92 2.26 0.72
C ILE A 266 -6.33 2.70 0.32
N VAL A 267 -6.52 3.94 -0.14
CA VAL A 267 -7.81 4.47 -0.58
C VAL A 267 -7.71 4.87 -2.05
N ALA A 268 -8.60 4.35 -2.90
CA ALA A 268 -8.63 4.66 -4.32
C ALA A 268 -9.99 5.18 -4.77
N GLU A 269 -10.02 6.40 -5.29
CA GLU A 269 -11.24 7.04 -5.83
C GLU A 269 -11.45 6.64 -7.30
N ASP A 270 -12.67 6.19 -7.64
CA ASP A 270 -13.06 5.58 -8.93
C ASP A 270 -11.94 4.84 -9.69
N PRO A 271 -11.39 3.74 -9.14
CA PRO A 271 -10.13 3.16 -9.62
C PRO A 271 -10.22 2.60 -11.04
N VAL A 272 -9.27 3.01 -11.90
CA VAL A 272 -9.11 2.49 -13.27
C VAL A 272 -7.69 2.03 -13.51
N LEU A 273 -7.49 0.77 -13.91
CA LEU A 273 -6.18 0.13 -14.08
C LEU A 273 -5.31 0.23 -12.82
N LEU A 274 -5.83 -0.30 -11.71
CA LEU A 274 -5.16 -0.31 -10.40
C LEU A 274 -4.73 -1.74 -10.07
N HIS A 275 -3.46 -1.94 -9.71
CA HIS A 275 -2.96 -3.20 -9.17
C HIS A 275 -2.41 -3.00 -7.75
N VAL A 276 -2.80 -3.88 -6.82
CA VAL A 276 -2.36 -3.93 -5.42
C VAL A 276 -2.00 -5.38 -5.07
N SER A 277 -0.71 -5.68 -4.88
CA SER A 277 -0.27 -7.06 -4.63
C SER A 277 0.92 -7.24 -3.69
N GLY A 278 1.12 -8.47 -3.23
CA GLY A 278 2.28 -8.89 -2.43
C GLY A 278 2.46 -8.16 -1.11
N SER A 279 1.46 -7.38 -0.69
CA SER A 279 1.56 -6.42 0.41
C SER A 279 1.04 -7.02 1.72
N PHE A 280 1.59 -6.57 2.85
CA PHE A 280 1.15 -6.94 4.18
C PHE A 280 0.37 -5.79 4.81
N PHE A 281 -0.80 -6.09 5.38
CA PHE A 281 -1.69 -5.14 6.04
C PHE A 281 -1.86 -5.55 7.51
N LEU A 282 -1.50 -4.68 8.44
CA LEU A 282 -1.59 -4.92 9.89
C LEU A 282 -2.59 -3.97 10.55
N GLY A 283 -3.25 -4.42 11.62
CA GLY A 283 -3.95 -3.55 12.55
C GLY A 283 -5.34 -3.11 12.11
N ASP A 284 -5.99 -3.90 11.26
CA ASP A 284 -7.20 -3.56 10.48
C ASP A 284 -6.94 -2.63 9.26
N ALA A 285 -5.69 -2.47 8.84
CA ALA A 285 -5.36 -1.85 7.55
C ALA A 285 -6.01 -2.62 6.38
N ASN A 286 -6.50 -1.90 5.37
CA ASN A 286 -7.25 -2.49 4.25
C ASN A 286 -7.11 -1.69 2.95
N VAL A 287 -7.77 -2.17 1.88
CA VAL A 287 -7.98 -1.40 0.65
C VAL A 287 -9.43 -0.88 0.61
N VAL A 288 -9.62 0.41 0.36
CA VAL A 288 -10.93 1.04 0.20
C VAL A 288 -11.09 1.50 -1.24
N LEU A 289 -12.06 0.91 -1.95
CA LEU A 289 -12.49 1.39 -3.26
C LEU A 289 -13.61 2.41 -3.01
N LYS A 290 -13.39 3.66 -3.39
CA LYS A 290 -14.29 4.78 -3.10
C LYS A 290 -14.96 5.29 -4.37
N ALA A 291 -16.29 5.31 -4.36
CA ALA A 291 -17.09 5.85 -5.44
C ALA A 291 -17.12 7.38 -5.37
N VAL A 292 -16.73 8.03 -6.47
CA VAL A 292 -17.01 9.46 -6.72
C VAL A 292 -18.08 9.58 -7.81
N SER A 293 -17.89 8.84 -8.89
CA SER A 293 -18.83 8.61 -10.00
C SER A 293 -19.30 7.15 -10.06
N GLY A 294 -18.71 6.27 -9.24
CA GLY A 294 -19.10 4.86 -9.10
C GLY A 294 -18.47 3.96 -10.16
N VAL A 295 -17.18 4.14 -10.46
CA VAL A 295 -16.44 3.36 -11.48
C VAL A 295 -15.29 2.58 -10.83
N ALA A 296 -15.22 1.27 -11.08
CA ALA A 296 -14.06 0.44 -10.76
C ALA A 296 -13.72 -0.47 -11.95
N ARG A 297 -12.65 -0.17 -12.71
CA ARG A 297 -12.33 -0.92 -13.94
C ARG A 297 -10.88 -1.39 -14.02
N GLY A 298 -10.66 -2.67 -14.32
CA GLY A 298 -9.30 -3.23 -14.40
C GLY A 298 -8.59 -3.14 -13.05
N VAL A 299 -9.27 -3.51 -11.97
CA VAL A 299 -8.77 -3.37 -10.59
C VAL A 299 -8.37 -4.75 -10.09
N GLN A 300 -7.15 -4.89 -9.60
CA GLN A 300 -6.61 -6.14 -9.06
C GLN A 300 -6.13 -5.91 -7.63
N VAL A 301 -6.72 -6.60 -6.66
CA VAL A 301 -6.23 -6.66 -5.27
C VAL A 301 -5.94 -8.12 -4.97
N VAL A 302 -4.69 -8.55 -5.18
CA VAL A 302 -4.33 -9.97 -5.28
C VAL A 302 -3.06 -10.36 -4.52
N GLY A 303 -3.07 -11.53 -3.89
CA GLY A 303 -1.87 -12.09 -3.25
C GLY A 303 -1.37 -11.30 -2.04
N ASN A 304 -2.25 -10.58 -1.34
CA ASN A 304 -1.92 -9.82 -0.14
C ASN A 304 -2.24 -10.61 1.15
N ILE A 305 -1.60 -10.23 2.25
CA ILE A 305 -1.80 -10.84 3.58
C ILE A 305 -2.32 -9.78 4.55
N PHE A 306 -3.38 -10.09 5.28
CA PHE A 306 -4.08 -9.18 6.19
C PHE A 306 -4.09 -9.73 7.63
N SER A 307 -3.84 -8.88 8.62
CA SER A 307 -3.85 -9.19 10.04
C SER A 307 -4.59 -8.11 10.81
N GLY A 308 -5.79 -8.43 11.30
CA GLY A 308 -6.67 -7.52 12.03
C GLY A 308 -6.84 -7.86 13.50
N ARG A 309 -7.84 -7.23 14.12
CA ARG A 309 -8.13 -7.28 15.57
C ARG A 309 -9.54 -7.81 15.86
N ASP A 310 -10.07 -8.67 14.99
CA ASP A 310 -11.38 -9.34 15.10
C ASP A 310 -12.57 -8.37 15.19
N LYS A 311 -12.47 -7.21 14.52
CA LYS A 311 -13.50 -6.15 14.55
C LYS A 311 -14.51 -6.20 13.39
N GLY A 312 -14.50 -7.27 12.60
CA GLY A 312 -15.35 -7.40 11.40
C GLY A 312 -14.96 -6.44 10.27
N VAL A 313 -13.68 -6.01 10.21
CA VAL A 313 -13.19 -5.14 9.14
C VAL A 313 -12.86 -5.98 7.91
N ASP A 314 -13.50 -5.65 6.80
CA ASP A 314 -13.23 -6.24 5.48
C ASP A 314 -11.83 -5.87 4.95
N ILE A 315 -11.15 -6.84 4.33
CA ILE A 315 -9.85 -6.63 3.66
C ILE A 315 -9.91 -5.71 2.44
N VAL A 316 -11.07 -5.67 1.76
CA VAL A 316 -11.40 -4.73 0.70
C VAL A 316 -12.80 -4.19 0.96
N GLN A 317 -12.93 -2.87 1.05
CA GLN A 317 -14.18 -2.17 1.33
C GLN A 317 -14.65 -1.37 0.12
N LEU A 318 -15.97 -1.17 0.04
CA LEU A 318 -16.61 -0.23 -0.88
C LEU A 318 -17.10 0.98 -0.06
N ASP A 319 -16.57 2.17 -0.35
CA ASP A 319 -17.10 3.44 0.14
C ASP A 319 -18.00 4.04 -0.95
N GLY A 320 -19.31 3.81 -0.85
CA GLY A 320 -20.31 4.22 -1.84
C GLY A 320 -20.64 3.14 -2.89
N ALA A 321 -21.52 3.51 -3.83
CA ALA A 321 -22.09 2.58 -4.81
C ALA A 321 -21.36 2.65 -6.16
N PHE A 322 -21.10 1.48 -6.76
CA PHE A 322 -20.43 1.36 -8.05
C PHE A 322 -21.39 0.90 -9.15
N ALA A 323 -21.79 1.83 -10.01
CA ALA A 323 -22.63 1.54 -11.18
C ALA A 323 -21.85 0.78 -12.26
N THR A 324 -20.56 1.12 -12.44
CA THR A 324 -19.67 0.46 -13.40
C THR A 324 -18.60 -0.32 -12.65
N VAL A 325 -18.61 -1.66 -12.76
CA VAL A 325 -17.41 -2.46 -12.49
C VAL A 325 -17.15 -3.44 -13.62
N ASP A 326 -15.89 -3.58 -13.99
CA ASP A 326 -15.45 -4.29 -15.19
C ASP A 326 -14.01 -4.75 -14.93
N GLN A 327 -13.69 -6.03 -15.14
CA GLN A 327 -12.35 -6.59 -14.86
C GLN A 327 -11.85 -6.28 -13.43
N VAL A 328 -12.69 -6.52 -12.42
CA VAL A 328 -12.34 -6.35 -10.99
C VAL A 328 -12.07 -7.71 -10.35
N TYR A 329 -10.82 -7.90 -9.92
CA TYR A 329 -10.30 -9.14 -9.36
C TYR A 329 -9.79 -8.90 -7.95
N VAL A 330 -10.58 -9.28 -6.95
CA VAL A 330 -10.12 -9.39 -5.56
C VAL A 330 -10.02 -10.87 -5.26
N GLN A 331 -8.81 -11.43 -5.25
CA GLN A 331 -8.59 -12.89 -5.26
C GLN A 331 -7.26 -13.24 -4.57
N GLN A 332 -7.10 -14.50 -4.13
CA GLN A 332 -5.83 -15.02 -3.57
C GLN A 332 -5.27 -14.24 -2.37
N ASN A 333 -6.12 -13.49 -1.65
CA ASN A 333 -5.74 -12.80 -0.42
C ASN A 333 -5.96 -13.71 0.80
N SER A 334 -5.08 -13.60 1.80
CA SER A 334 -5.15 -14.36 3.06
C SER A 334 -5.39 -13.41 4.22
N ALA A 335 -6.25 -13.78 5.18
CA ALA A 335 -6.57 -12.91 6.32
C ALA A 335 -6.68 -13.68 7.64
N THR A 336 -6.28 -13.02 8.73
CA THR A 336 -6.57 -13.40 10.12
C THR A 336 -7.15 -12.18 10.83
N GLY A 337 -8.23 -12.34 11.59
CA GLY A 337 -8.88 -11.24 12.33
C GLY A 337 -9.58 -10.18 11.47
N MET A 338 -9.81 -10.47 10.18
CA MET A 338 -10.48 -9.61 9.19
C MET A 338 -11.38 -10.45 8.27
N THR A 339 -12.42 -9.84 7.70
CA THR A 339 -13.34 -10.51 6.77
C THR A 339 -12.70 -10.60 5.38
N VAL A 340 -12.56 -11.81 4.84
CA VAL A 340 -12.13 -12.01 3.45
C VAL A 340 -13.26 -11.61 2.50
N ARG A 341 -12.97 -10.69 1.58
CA ARG A 341 -13.85 -10.28 0.49
C ARG A 341 -13.19 -10.64 -0.84
N SER A 342 -14.00 -11.01 -1.83
CA SER A 342 -13.53 -11.53 -3.12
C SER A 342 -14.51 -11.19 -4.24
N THR A 343 -14.05 -11.21 -5.50
CA THR A 343 -14.94 -11.15 -6.68
C THR A 343 -15.17 -12.51 -7.34
N SER A 344 -14.57 -13.57 -6.80
CA SER A 344 -14.97 -14.96 -7.11
C SER A 344 -15.08 -15.78 -5.83
N ALA A 345 -16.04 -16.69 -5.77
CA ALA A 345 -16.26 -17.53 -4.60
C ALA A 345 -16.66 -18.95 -5.00
N ARG A 346 -16.43 -19.89 -4.08
CA ARG A 346 -16.84 -21.29 -4.20
C ARG A 346 -17.60 -21.69 -2.94
N ALA A 347 -18.73 -22.37 -3.11
CA ALA A 347 -19.53 -22.91 -2.02
C ALA A 347 -20.02 -24.31 -2.37
N SER A 348 -20.49 -25.05 -1.37
CA SER A 348 -21.09 -26.37 -1.57
C SER A 348 -22.19 -26.58 -0.55
N LEU A 349 -23.29 -27.19 -0.98
CA LEU A 349 -24.45 -27.48 -0.12
C LEU A 349 -24.91 -28.91 -0.38
N GLU A 350 -24.87 -29.73 0.66
CA GLU A 350 -25.51 -31.05 0.70
C GLU A 350 -26.98 -30.89 1.13
N GLY A 351 -27.88 -31.67 0.55
CA GLY A 351 -29.28 -31.66 0.93
C GLY A 351 -30.10 -32.75 0.24
N ASN A 352 -31.30 -32.98 0.77
CA ASN A 352 -32.31 -33.84 0.13
C ASN A 352 -33.55 -33.00 -0.19
N GLY A 353 -33.90 -32.91 -1.46
CA GLY A 353 -35.00 -32.08 -1.92
C GLY A 353 -34.93 -31.78 -3.42
N THR A 354 -35.60 -30.72 -3.84
CA THR A 354 -35.68 -30.26 -5.24
C THR A 354 -34.92 -28.96 -5.51
N SER A 355 -34.25 -28.38 -4.51
CA SER A 355 -33.60 -27.07 -4.61
C SER A 355 -32.49 -26.88 -3.59
N TRP A 356 -31.41 -26.23 -4.01
CA TRP A 356 -30.26 -25.83 -3.20
C TRP A 356 -30.03 -24.33 -3.41
N THR A 357 -30.07 -23.55 -2.33
CA THR A 357 -29.80 -22.10 -2.34
C THR A 357 -28.49 -21.83 -1.62
N LEU A 358 -27.52 -21.27 -2.32
CA LEU A 358 -26.20 -20.93 -1.79
C LEU A 358 -26.06 -19.40 -1.76
N ASP A 359 -25.82 -18.84 -0.58
CA ASP A 359 -25.63 -17.40 -0.38
C ASP A 359 -24.14 -17.05 -0.34
N PHE A 360 -23.72 -16.18 -1.25
CA PHE A 360 -22.35 -15.71 -1.38
C PHE A 360 -22.13 -14.30 -0.83
N SER A 361 -23.17 -13.63 -0.31
CA SER A 361 -23.10 -12.27 0.26
C SER A 361 -21.98 -12.08 1.29
N PRO A 362 -21.66 -13.04 2.19
CA PRO A 362 -20.56 -12.89 3.15
C PRO A 362 -19.18 -12.76 2.50
N VAL A 363 -18.99 -13.27 1.28
CA VAL A 363 -17.69 -13.31 0.58
C VAL A 363 -17.62 -12.34 -0.59
N LEU A 364 -18.70 -12.17 -1.35
CA LEU A 364 -18.69 -11.35 -2.56
C LEU A 364 -18.67 -9.86 -2.26
N LEU A 365 -17.71 -9.17 -2.85
CA LEU A 365 -17.43 -7.75 -2.62
C LEU A 365 -18.59 -6.85 -3.05
N PHE A 366 -19.08 -7.00 -4.28
CA PHE A 366 -20.16 -6.18 -4.81
C PHE A 366 -21.54 -6.78 -4.49
N PRO A 367 -22.55 -5.97 -4.11
CA PRO A 367 -23.91 -6.44 -3.90
C PRO A 367 -24.59 -6.81 -5.23
N ASP A 368 -25.35 -7.91 -5.21
CA ASP A 368 -26.20 -8.39 -6.31
C ASP A 368 -25.55 -8.34 -7.71
N ARG A 369 -24.34 -8.91 -7.80
CA ARG A 369 -23.52 -8.81 -9.02
C ARG A 369 -22.76 -10.10 -9.29
N ILE A 370 -23.48 -11.21 -9.48
CA ILE A 370 -22.89 -12.44 -10.00
C ILE A 370 -23.06 -12.40 -11.52
N GLY A 371 -21.95 -12.24 -12.25
CA GLY A 371 -21.93 -12.20 -13.72
C GLY A 371 -21.84 -13.58 -14.35
N HIS A 372 -21.19 -14.54 -13.66
CA HIS A 372 -20.99 -15.90 -14.14
C HIS A 372 -21.21 -16.94 -13.04
N VAL A 373 -21.76 -18.11 -13.43
CA VAL A 373 -22.00 -19.25 -12.54
C VAL A 373 -21.59 -20.54 -13.22
N GLN A 374 -20.78 -21.34 -12.54
CA GLN A 374 -20.54 -22.75 -12.86
C GLN A 374 -20.99 -23.61 -11.68
N TYR A 375 -21.65 -24.73 -11.95
CA TYR A 375 -22.04 -25.66 -10.90
C TYR A 375 -21.92 -27.12 -11.34
N SER A 376 -21.80 -28.00 -10.36
CA SER A 376 -21.93 -29.45 -10.53
C SER A 376 -22.87 -30.00 -9.46
N LEU A 377 -23.67 -31.00 -9.83
CA LEU A 377 -24.58 -31.71 -8.94
C LEU A 377 -24.11 -33.16 -8.81
N VAL A 378 -23.84 -33.59 -7.59
CA VAL A 378 -23.45 -34.95 -7.23
C VAL A 378 -24.62 -35.61 -6.52
N ALA A 379 -25.46 -36.31 -7.30
CA ALA A 379 -26.44 -37.24 -6.78
C ALA A 379 -25.83 -38.65 -6.67
N GLY A 380 -26.45 -39.52 -5.87
CA GLY A 380 -26.04 -40.93 -5.71
C GLY A 380 -26.43 -41.79 -6.93
N ASP A 381 -27.21 -42.85 -6.71
CA ASP A 381 -27.66 -43.76 -7.77
C ASP A 381 -28.76 -43.16 -8.69
N GLU A 382 -28.94 -41.84 -8.68
CA GLU A 382 -30.00 -41.12 -9.39
C GLU A 382 -29.44 -40.09 -10.37
N PHE A 383 -30.08 -39.97 -11.53
CA PHE A 383 -29.75 -38.96 -12.54
C PHE A 383 -30.92 -37.97 -12.73
N PRO A 384 -31.07 -36.97 -11.84
CA PRO A 384 -32.14 -35.97 -11.94
C PRO A 384 -31.87 -34.97 -13.08
N GLY A 385 -32.93 -34.51 -13.73
CA GLY A 385 -32.87 -33.29 -14.55
C GLY A 385 -32.59 -32.10 -13.63
N HIS A 386 -31.61 -31.27 -13.97
CA HIS A 386 -31.16 -30.17 -13.11
C HIS A 386 -30.94 -28.88 -13.90
N THR A 387 -31.14 -27.74 -13.24
CA THR A 387 -30.97 -26.41 -13.85
C THR A 387 -30.57 -25.34 -12.85
N LEU A 388 -29.89 -24.30 -13.34
CA LEU A 388 -29.72 -23.04 -12.62
C LEU A 388 -31.03 -22.27 -12.68
N ARG A 389 -31.69 -22.08 -11.54
CA ARG A 389 -33.06 -21.55 -11.46
C ARG A 389 -33.12 -20.04 -11.25
N ASN A 390 -32.19 -19.49 -10.48
CA ASN A 390 -32.13 -18.07 -10.14
C ASN A 390 -30.70 -17.65 -9.73
N VAL A 391 -30.35 -16.40 -10.02
CA VAL A 391 -29.13 -15.71 -9.58
C VAL A 391 -29.54 -14.28 -9.20
N SER A 392 -29.63 -13.99 -7.90
CA SER A 392 -30.07 -12.68 -7.39
C SER A 392 -29.71 -12.51 -5.92
N GLY A 393 -29.44 -11.28 -5.49
CA GLY A 393 -29.06 -10.96 -4.10
C GLY A 393 -27.76 -11.64 -3.67
N ASN A 394 -26.82 -11.87 -4.60
CA ASN A 394 -25.65 -12.73 -4.42
C ASN A 394 -25.97 -14.19 -4.02
N GLN A 395 -27.19 -14.66 -4.27
CA GLN A 395 -27.59 -16.05 -4.06
C GLN A 395 -27.71 -16.80 -5.40
N VAL A 396 -27.30 -18.07 -5.39
CA VAL A 396 -27.46 -19.01 -6.51
C VAL A 396 -28.44 -20.09 -6.11
N VAL A 397 -29.46 -20.33 -6.94
CA VAL A 397 -30.43 -21.40 -6.74
C VAL A 397 -30.29 -22.44 -7.84
N VAL A 398 -29.90 -23.67 -7.48
CA VAL A 398 -29.92 -24.84 -8.37
C VAL A 398 -31.12 -25.70 -8.02
N ALA A 399 -31.87 -26.18 -9.00
CA ALA A 399 -33.07 -26.97 -8.80
C ALA A 399 -33.06 -28.27 -9.63
N THR A 400 -33.76 -29.29 -9.13
CA THR A 400 -33.97 -30.58 -9.80
C THR A 400 -35.45 -30.83 -10.12
N ASP A 401 -35.70 -31.68 -11.12
CA ASP A 401 -37.04 -32.10 -11.55
C ASP A 401 -37.75 -33.03 -10.56
N LYS A 402 -37.00 -33.74 -9.72
CA LYS A 402 -37.48 -34.59 -8.63
C LYS A 402 -36.67 -34.39 -7.34
N ALA A 403 -37.26 -34.82 -6.22
CA ALA A 403 -36.56 -34.85 -4.94
C ALA A 403 -35.43 -35.88 -4.99
N VAL A 404 -34.23 -35.50 -4.58
CA VAL A 404 -33.02 -36.33 -4.60
C VAL A 404 -32.08 -35.90 -3.48
N SER A 405 -31.32 -36.85 -2.92
CA SER A 405 -30.19 -36.54 -2.03
C SER A 405 -28.96 -36.24 -2.87
N ALA A 406 -28.48 -34.99 -2.82
CA ALA A 406 -27.35 -34.54 -3.63
C ALA A 406 -26.54 -33.43 -2.96
N THR A 407 -25.28 -33.32 -3.37
CA THR A 407 -24.41 -32.17 -3.08
C THR A 407 -24.29 -31.31 -4.33
N VAL A 408 -24.58 -30.02 -4.19
CA VAL A 408 -24.35 -29.03 -5.24
C VAL A 408 -23.09 -28.25 -4.91
N HIS A 409 -22.12 -28.26 -5.82
CA HIS A 409 -20.94 -27.40 -5.77
C HIS A 409 -21.15 -26.23 -6.73
N VAL A 410 -20.89 -25.01 -6.29
CA VAL A 410 -21.06 -23.79 -7.11
C VAL A 410 -19.79 -22.94 -7.06
N LEU A 411 -19.39 -22.44 -8.21
CA LEU A 411 -18.39 -21.39 -8.41
C LEU A 411 -19.09 -20.17 -9.04
N VAL A 412 -18.80 -18.98 -8.53
CA VAL A 412 -19.33 -17.71 -9.03
C VAL A 412 -18.21 -16.72 -9.33
N ASP A 413 -18.43 -15.82 -10.29
CA ASP A 413 -17.60 -14.64 -10.53
C ASP A 413 -18.49 -13.39 -10.71
N GLN A 414 -17.99 -12.22 -10.28
CA GLN A 414 -18.71 -10.94 -10.37
C GLN A 414 -18.44 -10.16 -11.65
N ASN A 415 -17.49 -10.64 -12.47
CA ASN A 415 -17.25 -10.14 -13.81
C ASN A 415 -18.14 -10.86 -14.81
N SER A 416 -18.51 -10.15 -15.87
CA SER A 416 -19.02 -10.70 -17.13
C SER A 416 -17.91 -10.58 -18.16
N ASP A 417 -17.54 -11.69 -18.81
CA ASP A 417 -16.53 -11.73 -19.88
C ASP A 417 -16.86 -10.81 -21.07
#